data_AF-A0A090Q1J9-F1
#
_entry.id   AF-A0A090Q1J9-F1
#
_cell.length_a   1.000
_cell.length_b   1.000
_cell.length_c   1.000
_cell.angle_alpha   90.00
_cell.angle_beta   90.00
_cell.angle_gamma   90.00
#
_symmetry.space_group_name_H-M   'P 1'
#
loop_
_entity.id
_entity.type
_entity.pdbx_description
1 polymer ?
#
loop_
_entity_poly.entity_id
_entity_poly.type
_entity_poly.pdbx_seq_one_letter_code
_entity_poly.pdbx_strand_id
1 'polypeptide(L)'
;MSIFDKIKEKLSHEFIDIVEWLDYTDDTIAHRFERYQNEIKNGAKLIVREGQAAVFVNEGQLADVFTPGTYDLTTQNLPILSTLKGWKYGFNSPFKAEVYFVNTHLFTDEKWGTKNPITLSDDRFGLVEIRAFGTYAFKINDPGKFIIDIVGTDNNFTNFEINEHLKSLIATRFTDTVGEANLPIELYAANTSELSETCKEVMQPEFLGVGISLERFYIENVSMPEELKKEIFEYSRIDKLDLDKLTKFKTAKAIEAAAANEGGTAGAGMGMGMGFVLAQQMGGMMNPTAGTAAAPQTQSAPVAPPPLPQAVQYFYALNGAQAGPVPFEQLRALFAGRTVNKETLIWRAGLDGWKALKDIDELKVFLGGTTPPPLPNS
;
A
#
# COMPACT_ATOMS: atom_id res chain seq x y z
N MET A 1 10.98 -40.62 66.90
CA MET A 1 10.23 -39.75 65.98
C MET A 1 8.77 -40.17 66.03
N SER A 2 7.89 -39.25 66.42
CA SER A 2 6.48 -39.52 66.60
C SER A 2 5.81 -39.76 65.25
N ILE A 3 4.73 -40.56 65.23
CA ILE A 3 3.89 -40.74 64.03
C ILE A 3 3.37 -39.39 63.50
N PHE A 4 3.16 -38.42 64.41
CA PHE A 4 2.82 -37.04 64.06
C PHE A 4 3.93 -36.28 63.34
N ASP A 5 5.22 -36.55 63.65
CA ASP A 5 6.34 -35.95 62.93
C ASP A 5 6.41 -36.51 61.51
N LYS A 6 6.22 -37.82 61.33
CA LYS A 6 6.16 -38.46 60.01
C LYS A 6 4.96 -38.01 59.17
N ILE A 7 3.80 -37.77 59.80
CA ILE A 7 2.60 -37.27 59.12
C ILE A 7 2.79 -35.80 58.73
N LYS A 8 3.38 -34.97 59.60
CA LYS A 8 3.71 -33.57 59.29
C LYS A 8 4.79 -33.44 58.23
N GLU A 9 5.81 -34.29 58.28
CA GLU A 9 6.89 -34.38 57.28
C GLU A 9 6.33 -34.86 55.93
N LYS A 10 5.48 -35.91 55.91
CA LYS A 10 4.76 -36.34 54.69
C LYS A 10 3.83 -35.27 54.13
N LEU A 11 2.98 -34.65 54.96
CA LEU A 11 2.06 -33.60 54.51
C LEU A 11 2.79 -32.33 54.05
N SER A 12 3.98 -32.03 54.58
CA SER A 12 4.81 -30.91 54.11
C SER A 12 5.51 -31.19 52.77
N HIS A 13 5.70 -32.47 52.43
CA HIS A 13 6.31 -32.93 51.18
C HIS A 13 5.29 -33.32 50.08
N GLU A 14 3.98 -33.34 50.37
CA GLU A 14 2.94 -33.87 49.46
C GLU A 14 2.07 -32.82 48.75
N PHE A 15 2.28 -31.52 48.94
CA PHE A 15 1.63 -30.54 48.08
C PHE A 15 2.39 -30.43 46.76
N ILE A 16 1.87 -31.14 45.75
CA ILE A 16 2.24 -30.96 44.34
C ILE A 16 2.09 -29.47 44.04
N ASP A 17 3.18 -28.89 43.59
CA ASP A 17 3.26 -27.49 43.24
C ASP A 17 2.67 -27.30 41.85
N ILE A 18 1.54 -26.59 41.74
CA ILE A 18 0.88 -26.36 40.45
C ILE A 18 1.32 -24.99 39.94
N VAL A 19 1.99 -25.01 38.78
CA VAL A 19 2.38 -23.83 38.03
C VAL A 19 1.36 -23.66 36.91
N GLU A 20 0.48 -22.69 37.05
CA GLU A 20 -0.54 -22.35 36.07
C GLU A 20 -0.79 -20.84 36.07
N TRP A 21 -1.31 -20.34 34.95
CA TRP A 21 -1.80 -18.97 34.85
C TRP A 21 -3.14 -18.96 34.12
N LEU A 22 -4.04 -18.09 34.59
CA LEU A 22 -5.32 -17.82 33.97
C LEU A 22 -5.32 -16.35 33.60
N ASP A 23 -5.35 -16.09 32.30
CA ASP A 23 -5.52 -14.74 31.82
C ASP A 23 -7.00 -14.37 31.77
N TYR A 24 -7.32 -13.18 32.27
CA TYR A 24 -8.64 -12.58 32.24
C TYR A 24 -8.64 -11.25 31.46
N THR A 25 -7.52 -10.95 30.81
CA THR A 25 -7.30 -9.73 30.05
C THR A 25 -7.24 -10.04 28.56
N ASP A 26 -7.49 -9.01 27.75
CA ASP A 26 -7.44 -9.12 26.28
C ASP A 26 -6.13 -8.54 25.72
N ASP A 27 -5.26 -7.99 26.57
CA ASP A 27 -4.08 -7.21 26.20
C ASP A 27 -2.75 -7.83 26.66
N THR A 28 -2.76 -8.74 27.63
CA THR A 28 -1.54 -9.41 28.09
C THR A 28 -1.05 -10.42 27.05
N ILE A 29 0.22 -10.30 26.64
CA ILE A 29 0.86 -11.25 25.72
C ILE A 29 1.69 -12.26 26.50
N ALA A 30 2.49 -11.80 27.47
CA ALA A 30 3.33 -12.68 28.26
C ALA A 30 3.29 -12.31 29.76
N HIS A 31 3.20 -13.34 30.60
CA HIS A 31 3.17 -13.21 32.05
C HIS A 31 4.20 -14.14 32.69
N ARG A 32 5.10 -13.59 33.51
CA ARG A 32 6.05 -14.38 34.28
C ARG A 32 5.40 -14.85 35.58
N PHE A 33 5.31 -16.16 35.74
CA PHE A 33 4.81 -16.76 36.97
C PHE A 33 5.70 -16.39 38.16
N GLU A 34 5.13 -15.69 39.14
CA GLU A 34 5.87 -15.21 40.29
C GLU A 34 5.88 -16.23 41.43
N ARG A 35 7.07 -16.46 41.99
CA ARG A 35 7.23 -17.26 43.22
C ARG A 35 8.33 -16.70 44.10
N TYR A 36 8.24 -16.99 45.39
CA TYR A 36 9.31 -16.68 46.34
C TYR A 36 10.64 -17.28 45.84
N GLN A 37 11.62 -16.41 45.58
CA GLN A 37 12.97 -16.73 45.07
C GLN A 37 13.06 -17.44 43.71
N ASN A 38 11.97 -17.49 42.92
CA ASN A 38 11.91 -18.22 41.64
C ASN A 38 12.33 -19.70 41.75
N GLU A 39 12.12 -20.32 42.90
CA GLU A 39 12.45 -21.73 43.11
C GLU A 39 11.26 -22.61 42.75
N ILE A 40 11.39 -23.49 41.76
CA ILE A 40 10.36 -24.47 41.40
C ILE A 40 10.70 -25.80 42.08
N LYS A 41 9.70 -26.43 42.72
CA LYS A 41 9.88 -27.72 43.39
C LYS A 41 10.05 -28.81 42.33
N ASN A 42 10.98 -29.75 42.55
CA ASN A 42 11.07 -30.92 41.69
C ASN A 42 9.78 -31.76 41.79
N GLY A 43 9.16 -32.07 40.65
CA GLY A 43 7.85 -32.72 40.59
C GLY A 43 6.66 -31.75 40.64
N ALA A 44 6.90 -30.45 40.42
CA ALA A 44 5.83 -29.50 40.15
C ALA A 44 5.06 -29.89 38.88
N LYS A 45 3.76 -29.60 38.84
CA LYS A 45 2.90 -29.78 37.66
C LYS A 45 2.75 -28.44 36.95
N LEU A 46 3.19 -28.38 35.70
CA LEU A 46 2.91 -27.27 34.80
C LEU A 46 1.62 -27.57 34.04
N ILE A 47 0.64 -26.67 34.14
CA ILE A 47 -0.60 -26.74 33.37
C ILE A 47 -0.59 -25.60 32.36
N VAL A 48 -0.51 -25.96 31.08
CA VAL A 48 -0.58 -25.03 29.95
C VAL A 48 -1.95 -25.17 29.30
N ARG A 49 -2.65 -24.06 29.10
CA ARG A 49 -4.00 -24.06 28.56
C ARG A 49 -3.99 -23.88 27.05
N GLU A 50 -5.11 -24.21 26.41
CA GLU A 50 -5.34 -23.90 25.01
C GLU A 50 -5.22 -22.39 24.77
N GLY A 51 -4.63 -22.00 23.64
CA GLY A 51 -4.33 -20.60 23.36
C GLY A 51 -3.18 -20.01 24.19
N GLN A 52 -2.40 -20.86 24.86
CA GLN A 52 -1.19 -20.48 25.59
C GLN A 52 -0.03 -21.42 25.30
N ALA A 53 1.17 -20.95 25.57
CA ALA A 53 2.39 -21.73 25.67
C ALA A 53 3.12 -21.35 26.96
N ALA A 54 3.93 -22.24 27.51
CA ALA A 54 4.78 -21.93 28.66
C ALA A 54 6.24 -22.03 28.26
N VAL A 55 6.95 -20.91 28.34
CA VAL A 55 8.38 -20.80 28.07
C VAL A 55 9.13 -20.93 29.39
N PHE A 56 10.01 -21.92 29.44
CA PHE A 56 10.76 -22.26 30.64
C PHE A 56 12.20 -21.77 30.50
N VAL A 57 12.60 -20.87 31.40
CA VAL A 57 13.94 -20.28 31.45
C VAL A 57 14.62 -20.79 32.72
N ASN A 58 15.79 -21.41 32.58
CA ASN A 58 16.57 -21.91 33.70
C ASN A 58 17.91 -21.20 33.78
N GLU A 59 18.21 -20.63 34.94
CA GLU A 59 19.47 -19.90 35.18
C GLU A 59 19.79 -18.85 34.09
N GLY A 60 18.75 -18.21 33.55
CA GLY A 60 18.86 -17.18 32.52
C GLY A 60 19.00 -17.70 31.08
N GLN A 61 18.81 -19.00 30.84
CA GLN A 61 18.81 -19.59 29.50
C GLN A 61 17.47 -20.24 29.17
N LEU A 62 17.00 -20.06 27.94
CA LEU A 62 15.83 -20.77 27.43
C LEU A 62 16.11 -22.28 27.46
N ALA A 63 15.27 -23.01 28.18
CA ALA A 63 15.43 -24.44 28.39
C ALA A 63 14.38 -25.28 27.66
N ASP A 64 13.12 -24.83 27.61
CA ASP A 64 12.08 -25.50 26.82
C ASP A 64 10.85 -24.61 26.56
N VAL A 65 10.01 -25.01 25.61
CA VAL A 65 8.71 -24.39 25.31
C VAL A 65 7.63 -25.46 25.31
N PHE A 66 6.69 -25.35 26.25
CA PHE A 66 5.59 -26.28 26.43
C PHE A 66 4.31 -25.78 25.74
N THR A 67 3.69 -26.67 24.96
CA THR A 67 2.38 -26.47 24.30
C THR A 67 1.22 -26.75 25.28
N PRO A 68 -0.05 -26.56 24.90
CA PRO A 68 -1.18 -26.92 25.75
C PRO A 68 -1.12 -28.36 26.26
N GLY A 69 -1.32 -28.55 27.56
CA GLY A 69 -1.17 -29.85 28.21
C GLY A 69 -0.81 -29.76 29.69
N THR A 70 -0.60 -30.92 30.32
CA THR A 70 -0.11 -31.02 31.70
C THR A 70 1.23 -31.76 31.70
N TYR A 71 2.22 -31.14 32.31
CA TYR A 71 3.60 -31.61 32.31
C TYR A 71 4.13 -31.74 33.74
N ASP A 72 4.87 -32.81 34.01
CA ASP A 72 5.63 -32.93 35.24
C ASP A 72 7.00 -32.26 35.05
N LEU A 73 7.21 -31.14 35.75
CA LEU A 73 8.47 -30.42 35.81
C LEU A 73 9.45 -31.21 36.67
N THR A 74 10.12 -32.14 36.02
CA THR A 74 11.25 -32.89 36.58
C THR A 74 12.49 -32.61 35.78
N THR A 75 13.65 -32.64 36.43
CA THR A 75 14.96 -32.38 35.80
C THR A 75 15.27 -33.37 34.65
N GLN A 76 14.59 -34.52 34.59
CA GLN A 76 14.78 -35.55 33.57
C GLN A 76 14.02 -35.27 32.27
N ASN A 77 12.93 -34.51 32.32
CA ASN A 77 12.04 -34.27 31.18
C ASN A 77 12.41 -33.03 30.36
N LEU A 78 13.44 -32.29 30.78
CA LEU A 78 13.89 -31.05 30.15
C LEU A 78 15.20 -31.30 29.38
N PRO A 79 15.19 -31.29 28.02
CA PRO A 79 16.32 -31.71 27.19
C PRO A 79 17.59 -30.88 27.44
N ILE A 80 17.44 -29.56 27.57
CA ILE A 80 18.56 -28.64 27.75
C ILE A 80 19.15 -28.75 29.17
N LEU A 81 18.33 -29.01 30.20
CA LEU A 81 18.81 -29.23 31.57
C LEU A 81 19.62 -30.52 31.71
N SER A 82 19.17 -31.60 31.05
CA SER A 82 19.87 -32.88 31.06
C SER A 82 21.27 -32.80 30.42
N THR A 83 21.45 -31.87 29.47
CA THR A 83 22.70 -31.70 28.72
C THR A 83 23.65 -30.69 29.40
N LEU A 84 23.14 -29.63 30.04
CA LEU A 84 23.94 -28.59 30.69
C LEU A 84 24.51 -28.98 32.06
N LYS A 85 23.90 -29.94 32.78
CA LYS A 85 24.35 -30.33 34.13
C LYS A 85 24.52 -31.85 34.28
N GLY A 86 25.59 -32.37 33.70
CA GLY A 86 26.16 -33.64 34.14
C GLY A 86 26.66 -33.54 35.58
N TRP A 87 25.80 -33.78 36.58
CA TRP A 87 26.23 -33.94 37.97
C TRP A 87 25.66 -35.19 38.63
N LYS A 88 26.58 -35.94 39.25
CA LYS A 88 26.51 -37.33 39.72
C LYS A 88 25.67 -37.57 40.98
N TYR A 89 24.76 -36.68 41.37
CA TYR A 89 24.02 -36.82 42.62
C TYR A 89 22.54 -36.49 42.41
N GLY A 90 21.66 -37.49 42.60
CA GLY A 90 20.21 -37.38 42.36
C GLY A 90 19.60 -36.15 43.04
N PHE A 91 18.97 -35.31 42.23
CA PHE A 91 18.51 -33.98 42.62
C PHE A 91 17.06 -34.00 43.13
N ASN A 92 16.87 -33.99 44.45
CA ASN A 92 15.56 -33.72 45.10
C ASN A 92 15.43 -32.25 45.58
N SER A 93 16.30 -31.35 45.13
CA SER A 93 16.33 -29.95 45.58
C SER A 93 15.63 -28.99 44.60
N PRO A 94 14.97 -27.92 45.09
CA PRO A 94 14.44 -26.85 44.23
C PRO A 94 15.51 -26.26 43.33
N PHE A 95 15.11 -25.82 42.13
CA PHE A 95 16.00 -25.16 41.18
C PHE A 95 15.45 -23.77 40.83
N LYS A 96 16.34 -22.83 40.52
CA LYS A 96 15.96 -21.48 40.10
C LYS A 96 15.56 -21.46 38.63
N ALA A 97 14.28 -21.28 38.38
CA ALA A 97 13.74 -21.19 37.03
C ALA A 97 12.58 -20.22 36.99
N GLU A 98 12.35 -19.69 35.80
CA GLU A 98 11.29 -18.77 35.47
C GLU A 98 10.38 -19.45 34.45
N VAL A 99 9.07 -19.32 34.66
CA VAL A 99 8.06 -19.79 33.70
C VAL A 99 7.31 -18.57 33.21
N TYR A 100 7.39 -18.36 31.90
CA TYR A 100 6.62 -17.34 31.22
C TYR A 100 5.46 -18.02 30.51
N PHE A 101 4.24 -17.64 30.86
CA PHE A 101 3.08 -18.00 30.07
C PHE A 101 2.92 -16.98 28.95
N VAL A 102 2.79 -17.46 27.72
CA VAL A 102 2.65 -16.63 26.52
C VAL A 102 1.33 -16.98 25.86
N ASN A 103 0.50 -15.98 25.65
CA ASN A 103 -0.74 -16.13 24.90
C ASN A 103 -0.44 -16.28 23.41
N THR A 104 -0.96 -17.36 22.82
CA THR A 104 -0.79 -17.73 21.41
C THR A 104 -2.08 -17.58 20.61
N HIS A 105 -3.15 -17.08 21.24
CA HIS A 105 -4.37 -16.68 20.56
C HIS A 105 -4.12 -15.44 19.67
N LEU A 106 -5.12 -15.11 18.84
CA LEU A 106 -5.03 -14.01 17.90
C LEU A 106 -5.31 -12.67 18.59
N PHE A 107 -4.35 -11.74 18.52
CA PHE A 107 -4.55 -10.34 18.88
C PHE A 107 -5.13 -9.63 17.66
N THR A 108 -6.38 -9.14 17.78
CA THR A 108 -7.14 -8.51 16.68
C THR A 108 -7.27 -7.01 16.88
N ASP A 109 -7.76 -6.33 15.84
CA ASP A 109 -8.13 -4.91 15.86
C ASP A 109 -6.96 -3.98 16.20
N GLU A 110 -5.74 -4.45 15.97
CA GLU A 110 -4.53 -3.66 16.17
C GLU A 110 -4.41 -2.63 15.05
N LYS A 111 -4.20 -1.37 15.42
CA LYS A 111 -4.24 -0.27 14.47
C LYS A 111 -2.86 0.07 13.97
N TRP A 112 -2.74 0.36 12.68
CA TRP A 112 -1.52 0.91 12.10
C TRP A 112 -1.84 2.13 11.25
N GLY A 113 -0.82 2.97 11.04
CA GLY A 113 -0.92 4.10 10.14
C GLY A 113 0.41 4.81 9.96
N THR A 114 0.53 5.53 8.86
CA THR A 114 1.70 6.32 8.52
C THR A 114 1.75 7.56 9.43
N LYS A 115 2.78 7.70 10.26
CA LYS A 115 2.95 8.86 11.17
C LYS A 115 3.09 10.18 10.40
N ASN A 116 3.84 10.14 9.29
CA ASN A 116 4.04 11.26 8.37
C ASN A 116 3.44 10.92 7.00
N PRO A 117 3.10 11.92 6.17
CA PRO A 117 2.79 11.67 4.77
C PRO A 117 3.94 10.97 4.06
N ILE A 118 3.61 10.08 3.14
CA ILE A 118 4.53 9.45 2.21
C ILE A 118 4.42 10.21 0.89
N THR A 119 5.54 10.68 0.36
CA THR A 119 5.59 11.29 -0.96
C THR A 119 5.76 10.22 -2.03
N LEU A 120 4.84 10.19 -2.99
CA LEU A 120 4.87 9.33 -4.18
C LEU A 120 4.98 10.19 -5.42
N SER A 121 5.45 9.60 -6.52
CA SER A 121 5.46 10.22 -7.84
C SER A 121 4.30 9.66 -8.67
N ASP A 122 3.47 10.52 -9.25
CA ASP A 122 2.45 10.18 -10.25
C ASP A 122 2.76 10.96 -11.53
N ASP A 123 2.80 10.27 -12.68
CA ASP A 123 3.17 10.88 -13.96
C ASP A 123 2.28 12.07 -14.37
N ARG A 124 1.03 12.12 -13.90
CA ARG A 124 0.07 13.18 -14.26
C ARG A 124 0.09 14.35 -13.29
N PHE A 125 0.35 14.08 -12.01
CA PHE A 125 0.21 15.07 -10.93
C PHE A 125 1.55 15.46 -10.31
N GLY A 126 2.65 14.80 -10.68
CA GLY A 126 3.96 15.00 -10.08
C GLY A 126 4.03 14.36 -8.70
N LEU A 127 4.63 15.07 -7.74
CA LEU A 127 4.77 14.58 -6.38
C LEU A 127 3.45 14.71 -5.61
N VAL A 128 2.97 13.61 -5.06
CA VAL A 128 1.72 13.51 -4.30
C VAL A 128 2.02 12.96 -2.92
N GLU A 129 1.51 13.62 -1.89
CA GLU A 129 1.59 13.12 -0.52
C GLU A 129 0.37 12.29 -0.16
N ILE A 130 0.60 11.10 0.38
CA ILE A 130 -0.45 10.19 0.85
C ILE A 130 -0.27 9.84 2.32
N ARG A 131 -1.36 9.49 2.98
CA ARG A 131 -1.37 8.84 4.29
C ARG A 131 -2.20 7.58 4.19
N ALA A 132 -1.74 6.52 4.85
CA ALA A 132 -2.46 5.27 4.90
C ALA A 132 -2.68 4.82 6.35
N PHE A 133 -3.80 4.16 6.60
CA PHE A 133 -4.09 3.53 7.87
C PHE A 133 -4.95 2.28 7.67
N GLY A 134 -4.99 1.46 8.72
CA GLY A 134 -5.90 0.34 8.81
C GLY A 134 -5.64 -0.49 10.05
N THR A 135 -5.89 -1.78 9.92
CA THR A 135 -5.82 -2.74 11.02
C THR A 135 -4.98 -3.96 10.66
N TYR A 136 -4.46 -4.63 11.67
CA TYR A 136 -3.73 -5.88 11.53
C TYR A 136 -4.08 -6.82 12.69
N ALA A 137 -3.78 -8.09 12.50
CA ALA A 137 -3.92 -9.10 13.54
C ALA A 137 -2.69 -9.99 13.54
N PHE A 138 -2.19 -10.31 14.72
CA PHE A 138 -1.01 -11.14 14.90
C PHE A 138 -1.23 -12.16 16.00
N LYS A 139 -0.37 -13.18 16.02
CA LYS A 139 -0.28 -14.12 17.14
C LYS A 139 1.18 -14.45 17.41
N ILE A 140 1.47 -14.94 18.61
CA ILE A 140 2.81 -15.45 18.90
C ILE A 140 2.95 -16.85 18.29
N ASN A 141 3.93 -17.00 17.40
CA ASN A 141 4.20 -18.26 16.70
C ASN A 141 5.38 -19.02 17.32
N ASP A 142 6.42 -18.30 17.76
CA ASP A 142 7.55 -18.86 18.49
C ASP A 142 7.67 -18.15 19.85
N PRO A 143 7.05 -18.71 20.90
CA PRO A 143 7.08 -18.12 22.24
C PRO A 143 8.49 -18.02 22.81
N GLY A 144 9.36 -19.01 22.56
CA GLY A 144 10.72 -19.01 23.09
C GLY A 144 11.54 -17.85 22.51
N LYS A 145 11.47 -17.68 21.19
CA LYS A 145 12.10 -16.56 20.51
C LYS A 145 11.52 -15.22 20.93
N PHE A 146 10.20 -15.12 21.03
CA PHE A 146 9.52 -13.92 21.48
C PHE A 146 9.97 -13.49 22.90
N ILE A 147 10.12 -14.44 23.82
CA ILE A 147 10.63 -14.15 25.17
C ILE A 147 12.08 -13.61 25.11
N ILE A 148 12.96 -14.22 24.32
CA ILE A 148 14.36 -13.81 24.22
C ILE A 148 14.52 -12.43 23.58
N ASP A 149 13.85 -12.21 22.43
CA ASP A 149 14.11 -11.06 21.58
C ASP A 149 13.26 -9.83 21.96
N ILE A 150 12.07 -10.03 22.53
CA ILE A 150 11.10 -8.95 22.81
C ILE A 150 10.85 -8.76 24.31
N VAL A 151 10.43 -9.80 25.04
CA VAL A 151 9.93 -9.65 26.42
C VAL A 151 11.08 -9.47 27.44
N GLY A 152 12.15 -10.23 27.28
CA GLY A 152 13.27 -10.25 28.23
C GLY A 152 12.82 -10.65 29.64
N THR A 153 13.07 -9.78 30.62
CA THR A 153 12.79 -10.05 32.04
C THR A 153 11.48 -9.43 32.54
N ASP A 154 10.63 -8.90 31.65
CA ASP A 154 9.36 -8.29 32.05
C ASP A 154 8.44 -9.31 32.73
N ASN A 155 7.76 -8.90 33.80
CA ASN A 155 6.83 -9.76 34.52
C ASN A 155 5.46 -9.82 33.84
N ASN A 156 5.05 -8.76 33.14
CA ASN A 156 3.72 -8.67 32.55
C ASN A 156 3.75 -7.79 31.29
N PHE A 157 4.04 -8.42 30.17
CA PHE A 157 4.20 -7.78 28.87
C PHE A 157 2.88 -7.73 28.11
N THR A 158 2.49 -6.53 27.69
CA THR A 158 1.21 -6.25 27.02
C THR A 158 1.39 -5.89 25.55
N ASN A 159 0.30 -5.97 24.79
CA ASN A 159 0.29 -5.53 23.39
C ASN A 159 0.64 -4.05 23.23
N PHE A 160 0.35 -3.18 24.20
CA PHE A 160 0.67 -1.76 24.17
C PHE A 160 2.18 -1.49 24.04
N GLU A 161 3.00 -2.32 24.67
CA GLU A 161 4.46 -2.14 24.69
C GLU A 161 5.11 -2.44 23.35
N ILE A 162 4.62 -3.47 22.65
CA ILE A 162 5.14 -3.84 21.34
C ILE A 162 4.48 -3.05 20.20
N ASN A 163 3.29 -2.50 20.42
CA ASN A 163 2.46 -1.91 19.38
C ASN A 163 3.18 -0.81 18.59
N GLU A 164 3.87 0.10 19.29
CA GLU A 164 4.56 1.22 18.63
C GLU A 164 5.72 0.74 17.77
N HIS A 165 6.42 -0.32 18.18
CA HIS A 165 7.46 -0.93 17.38
C HIS A 165 6.88 -1.57 16.10
N LEU A 166 5.84 -2.38 16.24
CA LEU A 166 5.17 -3.02 15.10
C LEU A 166 4.57 -2.01 14.12
N LYS A 167 3.90 -0.96 14.63
CA LYS A 167 3.39 0.15 13.80
C LYS A 167 4.49 0.82 12.99
N SER A 168 5.66 1.06 13.61
CA SER A 168 6.79 1.69 12.93
C SER A 168 7.35 0.80 11.82
N LEU A 169 7.46 -0.50 12.08
CA LEU A 169 7.88 -1.50 11.09
C LEU A 169 6.90 -1.56 9.93
N ILE A 170 5.60 -1.68 10.23
CA ILE A 170 4.53 -1.71 9.24
C ILE A 170 4.56 -0.45 8.38
N ALA A 171 4.62 0.75 8.98
CA ALA A 171 4.62 2.00 8.23
C ALA A 171 5.84 2.10 7.30
N THR A 172 7.01 1.61 7.74
CA THR A 172 8.23 1.58 6.93
C THR A 172 8.06 0.64 5.73
N ARG A 173 7.63 -0.61 5.97
CA ARG A 173 7.48 -1.62 4.92
C ARG A 173 6.35 -1.33 3.95
N PHE A 174 5.26 -0.75 4.43
CA PHE A 174 4.20 -0.22 3.57
C PHE A 174 4.75 0.87 2.65
N THR A 175 5.52 1.82 3.18
CA THR A 175 6.13 2.91 2.40
C THR A 175 7.03 2.37 1.29
N ASP A 176 7.91 1.42 1.62
CA ASP A 176 8.81 0.78 0.66
C ASP A 176 8.00 0.06 -0.44
N THR A 177 7.03 -0.77 -0.05
CA THR A 177 6.21 -1.57 -0.98
C THR A 177 5.42 -0.70 -1.95
N VAL A 178 4.82 0.38 -1.43
CA VAL A 178 4.05 1.34 -2.25
C VAL A 178 4.97 2.14 -3.16
N GLY A 179 6.14 2.58 -2.68
CA GLY A 179 7.14 3.26 -3.50
C GLY A 179 7.65 2.40 -4.65
N GLU A 180 7.91 1.12 -4.41
CA GLU A 180 8.36 0.17 -5.44
C GLU A 180 7.26 -0.18 -6.45
N ALA A 181 6.00 -0.28 -6.01
CA ALA A 181 4.88 -0.60 -6.89
C ALA A 181 4.63 0.48 -7.96
N ASN A 182 4.96 1.74 -7.64
CA ASN A 182 4.85 2.90 -8.54
C ASN A 182 3.52 2.95 -9.32
N LEU A 183 2.41 2.68 -8.61
CA LEU A 183 1.07 2.69 -9.20
C LEU A 183 0.52 4.11 -9.28
N PRO A 184 -0.34 4.41 -10.28
CA PRO A 184 -1.17 5.61 -10.27
C PRO A 184 -1.98 5.72 -8.97
N ILE A 185 -2.14 6.94 -8.48
CA ILE A 185 -2.69 7.18 -7.13
C ILE A 185 -4.07 6.55 -6.90
N GLU A 186 -4.96 6.57 -7.90
CA GLU A 186 -6.29 5.97 -7.83
C GLU A 186 -6.28 4.45 -7.68
N LEU A 187 -5.22 3.78 -8.13
CA LEU A 187 -5.12 2.32 -8.03
C LEU A 187 -4.80 1.89 -6.60
N TYR A 188 -4.17 2.73 -5.78
CA TYR A 188 -4.01 2.41 -4.35
C TYR A 188 -5.33 2.35 -3.61
N ALA A 189 -6.27 3.25 -3.94
CA ALA A 189 -7.60 3.23 -3.38
C ALA A 189 -8.48 2.11 -3.97
N ALA A 190 -8.26 1.74 -5.23
CA ALA A 190 -9.05 0.71 -5.91
C ALA A 190 -8.62 -0.73 -5.56
N ASN A 191 -7.34 -0.95 -5.24
CA ASN A 191 -6.75 -2.30 -5.05
C ASN A 191 -6.25 -2.51 -3.61
N THR A 192 -6.97 -1.99 -2.61
CA THR A 192 -6.54 -2.10 -1.20
C THR A 192 -6.43 -3.55 -0.72
N SER A 193 -7.21 -4.47 -1.30
CA SER A 193 -7.17 -5.90 -0.93
C SER A 193 -5.87 -6.55 -1.39
N GLU A 194 -5.51 -6.38 -2.66
CA GLU A 194 -4.29 -6.92 -3.26
C GLU A 194 -3.05 -6.29 -2.62
N LEU A 195 -3.09 -4.99 -2.34
CA LEU A 195 -2.02 -4.30 -1.61
C LEU A 195 -1.88 -4.82 -0.19
N SER A 196 -2.98 -5.11 0.49
CA SER A 196 -2.95 -5.66 1.85
C SER A 196 -2.30 -7.04 1.86
N GLU A 197 -2.65 -7.91 0.91
CA GLU A 197 -2.05 -9.23 0.77
C GLU A 197 -0.55 -9.14 0.44
N THR A 198 -0.18 -8.30 -0.53
CA THR A 198 1.22 -8.08 -0.91
C THR A 198 2.05 -7.55 0.27
N CYS A 199 1.56 -6.52 0.96
CA CYS A 199 2.25 -5.97 2.13
C CYS A 199 2.40 -7.02 3.24
N LYS A 200 1.35 -7.82 3.48
CA LYS A 200 1.41 -8.92 4.45
C LYS A 200 2.53 -9.91 4.11
N GLU A 201 2.59 -10.37 2.87
CA GLU A 201 3.60 -11.33 2.41
C GLU A 201 5.02 -10.77 2.57
N VAL A 202 5.24 -9.51 2.22
CA VAL A 202 6.53 -8.82 2.36
C VAL A 202 6.94 -8.66 3.82
N MET A 203 6.00 -8.34 4.72
CA MET A 203 6.29 -8.10 6.14
C MET A 203 6.41 -9.39 6.96
N GLN A 204 5.78 -10.49 6.54
CA GLN A 204 5.73 -11.75 7.28
C GLN A 204 7.10 -12.22 7.80
N PRO A 205 8.20 -12.21 7.01
CA PRO A 205 9.50 -12.67 7.49
C PRO A 205 10.05 -11.83 8.65
N GLU A 206 9.74 -10.54 8.72
CA GLU A 206 10.22 -9.66 9.79
C GLU A 206 9.51 -9.96 11.11
N PHE A 207 8.20 -10.17 11.06
CA PHE A 207 7.42 -10.60 12.22
C PHE A 207 7.92 -11.96 12.72
N LEU A 208 8.12 -12.93 11.82
CA LEU A 208 8.67 -14.24 12.19
C LEU A 208 10.09 -14.12 12.75
N GLY A 209 10.82 -13.09 12.30
CA GLY A 209 12.14 -12.71 12.79
C GLY A 209 12.18 -12.42 14.30
N VAL A 210 11.06 -12.16 14.95
CA VAL A 210 10.93 -11.92 16.40
C VAL A 210 9.93 -12.86 17.08
N GLY A 211 9.56 -13.96 16.42
CA GLY A 211 8.65 -14.98 16.96
C GLY A 211 7.16 -14.66 16.82
N ILE A 212 6.79 -13.65 16.04
CA ILE A 212 5.41 -13.21 15.80
C ILE A 212 4.97 -13.67 14.42
N SER A 213 3.70 -14.08 14.25
CA SER A 213 3.11 -14.29 12.93
C SER A 213 2.09 -13.19 12.65
N LEU A 214 2.24 -12.52 11.50
CA LEU A 214 1.26 -11.57 10.99
C LEU A 214 0.13 -12.34 10.29
N GLU A 215 -1.01 -12.49 10.93
CA GLU A 215 -2.09 -13.34 10.42
C GLU A 215 -2.99 -12.58 9.45
N ARG A 216 -3.25 -11.31 9.72
CA ARG A 216 -4.07 -10.42 8.89
C ARG A 216 -3.45 -9.03 8.83
N PHE A 217 -3.58 -8.40 7.68
CA PHE A 217 -3.22 -7.01 7.46
C PHE A 217 -4.26 -6.40 6.54
N TYR A 218 -4.75 -5.22 6.87
CA TYR A 218 -5.78 -4.52 6.14
C TYR A 218 -5.41 -3.05 5.98
N ILE A 219 -5.46 -2.58 4.74
CA ILE A 219 -5.45 -1.16 4.41
C ILE A 219 -6.92 -0.72 4.33
N GLU A 220 -7.36 0.09 5.29
CA GLU A 220 -8.73 0.61 5.31
C GLU A 220 -8.85 1.85 4.42
N ASN A 221 -7.82 2.69 4.41
CA ASN A 221 -7.83 3.89 3.61
C ASN A 221 -6.43 4.35 3.20
N VAL A 222 -6.33 4.82 1.97
CA VAL A 222 -5.22 5.63 1.46
C VAL A 222 -5.79 6.99 1.09
N SER A 223 -5.44 8.01 1.86
CA SER A 223 -5.94 9.38 1.70
C SER A 223 -4.83 10.33 1.27
N MET A 224 -5.22 11.39 0.58
CA MET A 224 -4.37 12.54 0.29
C MET A 224 -4.93 13.77 1.00
N PRO A 225 -4.12 14.82 1.26
CA PRO A 225 -4.62 16.09 1.77
C PRO A 225 -5.78 16.62 0.93
N GLU A 226 -6.84 17.13 1.57
CA GLU A 226 -8.04 17.57 0.86
C GLU A 226 -7.80 18.72 -0.13
N GLU A 227 -6.78 19.56 0.11
CA GLU A 227 -6.37 20.60 -0.83
C GLU A 227 -5.83 20.00 -2.14
N LEU A 228 -4.89 19.06 -2.01
CA LEU A 228 -4.29 18.35 -3.15
C LEU A 228 -5.34 17.53 -3.90
N LYS A 229 -6.26 16.88 -3.17
CA LYS A 229 -7.38 16.14 -3.76
C LYS A 229 -8.27 17.02 -4.63
N LYS A 230 -8.60 18.22 -4.16
CA LYS A 230 -9.42 19.18 -4.91
C LYS A 230 -8.70 19.65 -6.17
N GLU A 231 -7.42 19.99 -6.06
CA GLU A 231 -6.61 20.44 -7.20
C GLU A 231 -6.50 19.34 -8.27
N ILE A 232 -6.17 18.11 -7.85
CA ILE A 232 -6.13 16.93 -8.74
C ILE A 232 -7.50 16.67 -9.38
N PHE A 233 -8.60 16.80 -8.63
CA PHE A 233 -9.95 16.61 -9.15
C PHE A 233 -10.35 17.70 -10.15
N GLU A 234 -9.96 18.96 -9.93
CA GLU A 234 -10.20 20.06 -10.88
C GLU A 234 -9.34 19.91 -12.14
N TYR A 235 -8.06 19.55 -11.98
CA TYR A 235 -7.13 19.35 -13.09
C TYR A 235 -7.50 18.16 -13.96
N SER A 236 -7.79 17.00 -13.37
CA SER A 236 -8.25 15.80 -14.10
C SER A 236 -9.53 16.04 -14.89
N ARG A 237 -10.38 16.96 -14.40
CA ARG A 237 -11.56 17.42 -15.11
C ARG A 237 -11.22 18.26 -16.33
N ILE A 238 -10.21 19.13 -16.28
CA ILE A 238 -9.82 19.96 -17.43
C ILE A 238 -9.37 19.10 -18.62
N ASP A 239 -8.62 18.03 -18.37
CA ASP A 239 -8.15 17.11 -19.43
C ASP A 239 -9.29 16.26 -20.03
N LYS A 240 -10.29 15.90 -19.21
CA LYS A 240 -11.42 15.03 -19.63
C LYS A 240 -12.65 15.80 -20.11
N LEU A 241 -12.82 17.06 -19.71
CA LEU A 241 -13.97 17.88 -20.09
C LEU A 241 -13.65 18.70 -21.34
N ASP A 242 -14.54 18.56 -22.31
CA ASP A 242 -14.68 19.52 -23.39
C ASP A 242 -15.01 20.89 -22.79
N LEU A 243 -14.00 21.78 -22.78
CA LEU A 243 -14.08 23.11 -22.19
C LEU A 243 -15.23 23.94 -22.78
N ASP A 244 -15.60 23.70 -24.04
CA ASP A 244 -16.75 24.35 -24.66
C ASP A 244 -18.07 23.86 -24.06
N LYS A 245 -18.20 22.56 -23.79
CA LYS A 245 -19.39 22.00 -23.13
C LYS A 245 -19.48 22.44 -21.67
N LEU A 246 -18.35 22.48 -20.95
CA LEU A 246 -18.32 22.97 -19.57
C LEU A 246 -18.73 24.45 -19.51
N THR A 247 -18.21 25.28 -20.41
CA THR A 247 -18.56 26.70 -20.48
C THR A 247 -20.04 26.86 -20.80
N LYS A 248 -20.56 26.16 -21.81
CA LYS A 248 -21.99 26.15 -22.13
C LYS A 248 -22.85 25.71 -20.94
N PHE A 249 -22.44 24.68 -20.21
CA PHE A 249 -23.16 24.19 -19.03
C PHE A 249 -23.13 25.17 -17.86
N LYS A 250 -21.98 25.78 -17.57
CA LYS A 250 -21.84 26.82 -16.54
C LYS A 250 -22.66 28.06 -16.90
N THR A 251 -22.63 28.49 -18.16
CA THR A 251 -23.48 29.59 -18.66
C THR A 251 -24.96 29.24 -18.56
N ALA A 252 -25.36 28.03 -18.94
CA ALA A 252 -26.75 27.57 -18.80
C ALA A 252 -27.20 27.57 -17.32
N LYS A 253 -26.37 27.06 -16.40
CA LYS A 253 -26.65 27.13 -14.96
C LYS A 253 -26.69 28.55 -14.41
N ALA A 254 -25.84 29.46 -14.92
CA ALA A 254 -25.87 30.87 -14.52
C ALA A 254 -27.15 31.56 -15.00
N ILE A 255 -27.61 31.25 -16.21
CA ILE A 255 -28.89 31.73 -16.75
C ILE A 255 -30.06 31.15 -15.94
N GLU A 256 -30.03 29.85 -15.63
CA GLU A 256 -31.04 29.18 -14.80
C GLU A 256 -31.10 29.78 -13.38
N ALA A 257 -29.94 30.01 -12.76
CA ALA A 257 -29.86 30.65 -11.43
C ALA A 257 -30.28 32.13 -11.47
N ALA A 258 -30.00 32.85 -12.55
CA ALA A 258 -30.47 34.22 -12.74
C ALA A 258 -31.99 34.28 -12.95
N ALA A 259 -32.55 33.35 -13.73
CA ALA A 259 -33.99 33.22 -13.97
C ALA A 259 -34.73 32.75 -12.70
N ALA A 260 -34.13 31.88 -11.89
CA ALA A 260 -34.68 31.49 -10.59
C ALA A 260 -34.65 32.63 -9.55
N ASN A 261 -33.88 33.70 -9.79
CA ASN A 261 -33.76 34.88 -8.92
C ASN A 261 -34.44 36.12 -9.52
N GLU A 262 -35.55 35.94 -10.23
CA GLU A 262 -36.34 36.98 -10.92
C GLU A 262 -36.93 38.10 -10.02
N GLY A 263 -36.63 38.14 -8.71
CA GLY A 263 -37.12 39.16 -7.79
C GLY A 263 -36.09 40.18 -7.28
N GLY A 264 -34.80 40.03 -7.62
CA GLY A 264 -33.73 40.86 -7.05
C GLY A 264 -33.23 41.94 -8.01
N THR A 265 -33.03 43.16 -7.50
CA THR A 265 -32.50 44.36 -8.21
C THR A 265 -31.14 44.17 -8.92
N ALA A 266 -30.53 42.99 -8.87
CA ALA A 266 -29.33 42.60 -9.60
C ALA A 266 -29.57 42.19 -11.08
N GLY A 267 -30.83 41.95 -11.51
CA GLY A 267 -31.17 41.58 -12.89
C GLY A 267 -30.95 42.68 -13.94
N ALA A 268 -30.93 43.95 -13.51
CA ALA A 268 -30.81 45.10 -14.42
C ALA A 268 -29.37 45.32 -14.96
N GLY A 269 -28.34 44.87 -14.24
CA GLY A 269 -26.94 45.00 -14.67
C GLY A 269 -26.49 43.94 -15.68
N MET A 270 -27.09 42.74 -15.60
CA MET A 270 -26.73 41.60 -16.45
C MET A 270 -27.47 41.60 -17.81
N GLY A 271 -28.69 42.17 -17.87
CA GLY A 271 -29.45 42.32 -19.11
C GLY A 271 -28.79 43.24 -20.15
N MET A 272 -28.04 44.25 -19.70
CA MET A 272 -27.27 45.13 -20.60
C MET A 272 -25.98 44.48 -21.12
N GLY A 273 -25.33 43.61 -20.33
CA GLY A 273 -24.11 42.90 -20.74
C GLY A 273 -24.36 41.86 -21.83
N MET A 274 -25.47 41.11 -21.75
CA MET A 274 -25.87 40.17 -22.80
C MET A 274 -26.45 40.86 -24.06
N GLY A 275 -27.07 42.04 -23.91
CA GLY A 275 -27.54 42.84 -25.05
C GLY A 275 -26.42 43.33 -25.96
N PHE A 276 -25.24 43.63 -25.40
CA PHE A 276 -24.08 44.08 -26.17
C PHE A 276 -23.42 42.95 -27.00
N VAL A 277 -23.35 41.73 -26.46
CA VAL A 277 -22.77 40.57 -27.17
C VAL A 277 -23.67 40.12 -28.32
N LEU A 278 -25.00 40.17 -28.14
CA LEU A 278 -25.96 39.84 -29.20
C LEU A 278 -26.04 40.93 -30.28
N ALA A 279 -25.94 42.22 -29.92
CA ALA A 279 -25.94 43.34 -30.86
C ALA A 279 -24.69 43.37 -31.75
N GLN A 280 -23.52 42.99 -31.21
CA GLN A 280 -22.27 42.92 -31.97
C GLN A 280 -22.28 41.76 -32.99
N GLN A 281 -22.99 40.67 -32.68
CA GLN A 281 -23.16 39.54 -33.60
C GLN A 281 -24.19 39.82 -34.71
N MET A 282 -25.19 40.67 -34.47
CA MET A 282 -26.18 41.08 -35.48
C MET A 282 -25.76 42.27 -36.36
N GLY A 283 -24.84 43.13 -35.90
CA GLY A 283 -24.36 44.29 -36.66
C GLY A 283 -23.45 43.96 -37.85
N GLY A 284 -22.93 42.73 -37.95
CA GLY A 284 -21.99 42.32 -39.00
C GLY A 284 -22.63 41.81 -40.29
N MET A 285 -23.97 41.70 -40.37
CA MET A 285 -24.64 40.96 -41.46
C MET A 285 -25.40 41.85 -42.47
N MET A 286 -25.30 43.18 -42.38
CA MET A 286 -26.17 44.08 -43.13
C MET A 286 -25.44 45.29 -43.73
N ASN A 287 -24.58 45.06 -44.74
CA ASN A 287 -24.32 46.08 -45.77
C ASN A 287 -23.69 45.48 -47.04
N PRO A 288 -24.39 45.50 -48.21
CA PRO A 288 -23.78 45.27 -49.50
C PRO A 288 -23.64 46.56 -50.33
N THR A 289 -22.63 46.55 -51.22
CA THR A 289 -22.46 47.36 -52.45
C THR A 289 -22.10 48.86 -52.40
N ALA A 290 -20.93 49.21 -52.96
CA ALA A 290 -20.75 50.00 -54.21
C ALA A 290 -19.56 50.98 -54.14
N GLY A 291 -18.75 51.07 -55.22
CA GLY A 291 -17.98 52.27 -55.54
C GLY A 291 -16.52 52.07 -55.98
N THR A 292 -16.28 52.25 -57.28
CA THR A 292 -15.03 52.16 -58.06
C THR A 292 -14.12 53.39 -58.00
N ALA A 293 -12.79 53.23 -58.12
CA ALA A 293 -11.89 54.07 -58.97
C ALA A 293 -10.41 53.60 -58.94
N ALA A 294 -9.78 53.58 -60.12
CA ALA A 294 -8.34 53.34 -60.41
C ALA A 294 -7.49 54.61 -60.12
N ALA A 295 -6.15 54.69 -60.07
CA ALA A 295 -4.97 53.92 -60.52
C ALA A 295 -3.71 54.43 -59.73
N PRO A 296 -2.44 54.25 -60.16
CA PRO A 296 -1.59 53.08 -59.95
C PRO A 296 -0.28 53.42 -59.17
N GLN A 297 0.27 52.51 -58.36
CA GLN A 297 1.73 52.54 -58.07
C GLN A 297 2.30 51.25 -57.45
N THR A 298 3.33 50.76 -58.15
CA THR A 298 4.52 50.01 -57.70
C THR A 298 4.38 48.64 -57.02
N GLN A 299 4.84 47.64 -57.78
CA GLN A 299 5.15 46.27 -57.42
C GLN A 299 6.03 46.13 -56.17
N SER A 300 5.57 45.31 -55.23
CA SER A 300 6.42 44.46 -54.39
C SER A 300 5.63 43.18 -54.09
N ALA A 301 6.21 42.04 -54.47
CA ALA A 301 5.60 40.72 -54.38
C ALA A 301 5.31 40.32 -52.91
N PRO A 302 4.10 39.82 -52.57
CA PRO A 302 3.88 39.16 -51.30
C PRO A 302 4.35 37.71 -51.38
N VAL A 303 5.29 37.37 -50.51
CA VAL A 303 5.70 36.00 -50.22
C VAL A 303 4.52 35.26 -49.60
N ALA A 304 4.14 34.13 -50.22
CA ALA A 304 3.10 33.24 -49.70
C ALA A 304 3.49 32.68 -48.33
N PRO A 305 2.55 32.55 -47.37
CA PRO A 305 2.81 31.85 -46.12
C PRO A 305 3.10 30.36 -46.41
N PRO A 306 4.02 29.72 -45.68
CA PRO A 306 4.42 28.34 -45.94
C PRO A 306 3.25 27.38 -45.68
N PRO A 307 3.13 26.29 -46.47
CA PRO A 307 2.11 25.28 -46.23
C PRO A 307 2.34 24.58 -44.89
N LEU A 308 1.27 24.42 -44.11
CA LEU A 308 1.27 23.62 -42.88
C LEU A 308 1.74 22.18 -43.18
N PRO A 309 2.59 21.57 -42.33
CA PRO A 309 3.04 20.20 -42.52
C PRO A 309 1.84 19.24 -42.51
N GLN A 310 1.71 18.44 -43.57
CA GLN A 310 0.66 17.42 -43.66
C GLN A 310 0.91 16.32 -42.62
N ALA A 311 -0.13 15.97 -41.85
CA ALA A 311 -0.06 14.89 -40.87
C ALA A 311 0.28 13.56 -41.56
N VAL A 312 1.28 12.85 -41.04
CA VAL A 312 1.73 11.56 -41.60
C VAL A 312 0.64 10.51 -41.41
N GLN A 313 0.25 9.88 -42.52
CA GLN A 313 -0.77 8.83 -42.58
C GLN A 313 -0.11 7.47 -42.84
N TYR A 314 -0.59 6.43 -42.16
CA TYR A 314 -0.06 5.06 -42.26
C TYR A 314 -1.08 4.10 -42.84
N PHE A 315 -0.61 3.15 -43.65
CA PHE A 315 -1.34 1.99 -44.12
C PHE A 315 -0.74 0.73 -43.51
N TYR A 316 -1.56 -0.28 -43.23
CA TYR A 316 -1.12 -1.54 -42.64
C TYR A 316 -1.73 -2.74 -43.37
N ALA A 317 -1.03 -3.88 -43.37
CA ALA A 317 -1.54 -5.12 -43.95
C ALA A 317 -2.32 -5.93 -42.92
N LEU A 318 -3.59 -6.22 -43.19
CA LEU A 318 -4.44 -7.07 -42.37
C LEU A 318 -4.97 -8.22 -43.24
N ASN A 319 -4.69 -9.46 -42.86
CA ASN A 319 -5.09 -10.67 -43.61
C ASN A 319 -4.70 -10.64 -45.10
N GLY A 320 -3.54 -10.07 -45.44
CA GLY A 320 -3.05 -9.95 -46.81
C GLY A 320 -3.67 -8.82 -47.64
N ALA A 321 -4.57 -8.01 -47.06
CA ALA A 321 -5.15 -6.83 -47.69
C ALA A 321 -4.61 -5.54 -47.06
N GLN A 322 -4.53 -4.47 -47.85
CA GLN A 322 -4.20 -3.13 -47.38
C GLN A 322 -5.38 -2.52 -46.62
N ALA A 323 -5.09 -1.96 -45.44
CA ALA A 323 -6.01 -1.19 -44.61
C ALA A 323 -5.41 0.18 -44.26
N GLY A 324 -6.26 1.18 -43.97
CA GLY A 324 -5.87 2.57 -43.74
C GLY A 324 -6.43 3.53 -44.82
N PRO A 325 -6.02 4.81 -44.82
CA PRO A 325 -5.00 5.42 -43.98
C PRO A 325 -5.47 5.65 -42.53
N VAL A 326 -4.55 5.53 -41.57
CA VAL A 326 -4.76 5.86 -40.16
C VAL A 326 -3.66 6.79 -39.64
N PRO A 327 -3.96 7.73 -38.73
CA PRO A 327 -2.94 8.53 -38.06
C PRO A 327 -2.14 7.70 -37.05
N PHE A 328 -1.00 8.23 -36.61
CA PHE A 328 -0.10 7.57 -35.66
C PHE A 328 -0.80 7.05 -34.40
N GLU A 329 -1.66 7.87 -33.78
CA GLU A 329 -2.41 7.49 -32.56
C GLU A 329 -3.35 6.31 -32.79
N GLN A 330 -4.00 6.25 -33.95
CA GLN A 330 -4.88 5.13 -34.27
C GLN A 330 -4.07 3.87 -34.60
N LEU A 331 -2.91 4.00 -35.24
CA LEU A 331 -1.98 2.88 -35.44
C LEU A 331 -1.47 2.32 -34.09
N ARG A 332 -1.17 3.21 -33.12
CA ARG A 332 -0.80 2.83 -31.75
C ARG A 332 -1.93 2.08 -31.04
N ALA A 333 -3.17 2.55 -31.17
CA ALA A 333 -4.34 1.87 -30.62
C ALA A 333 -4.54 0.48 -31.25
N LEU A 334 -4.34 0.34 -32.56
CA LEU A 334 -4.40 -0.96 -33.25
C LEU A 334 -3.30 -1.92 -32.78
N PHE A 335 -2.12 -1.40 -32.45
CA PHE A 335 -1.02 -2.21 -31.90
C PHE A 335 -1.34 -2.68 -30.46
N ALA A 336 -1.84 -1.78 -29.61
CA ALA A 336 -2.29 -2.11 -28.26
C ALA A 336 -3.45 -3.13 -28.28
N GLY A 337 -4.37 -3.01 -29.24
CA GLY A 337 -5.46 -3.95 -29.48
C GLY A 337 -5.06 -5.27 -30.15
N ARG A 338 -3.76 -5.48 -30.43
CA ARG A 338 -3.19 -6.66 -31.12
C ARG A 338 -3.73 -6.91 -32.55
N THR A 339 -4.40 -5.93 -33.15
CA THR A 339 -4.83 -5.98 -34.56
C THR A 339 -3.64 -5.87 -35.51
N VAL A 340 -2.62 -5.09 -35.10
CA VAL A 340 -1.30 -5.06 -35.72
C VAL A 340 -0.24 -5.46 -34.71
N ASN A 341 0.86 -6.06 -35.15
CA ASN A 341 1.96 -6.52 -34.31
C ASN A 341 3.31 -6.13 -34.93
N LYS A 342 4.41 -6.50 -34.27
CA LYS A 342 5.79 -6.12 -34.67
C LYS A 342 6.17 -6.58 -36.09
N GLU A 343 5.50 -7.59 -36.64
CA GLU A 343 5.74 -8.15 -37.98
C GLU A 343 4.73 -7.65 -39.02
N THR A 344 3.69 -6.93 -38.61
CA THR A 344 2.72 -6.35 -39.54
C THR A 344 3.43 -5.40 -40.51
N LEU A 345 3.18 -5.58 -41.80
CA LEU A 345 3.69 -4.70 -42.83
C LEU A 345 2.95 -3.36 -42.79
N ILE A 346 3.73 -2.28 -42.70
CA ILE A 346 3.29 -0.90 -42.66
C ILE A 346 3.91 -0.14 -43.84
N TRP A 347 3.14 0.77 -44.42
CA TRP A 347 3.60 1.71 -45.43
C TRP A 347 3.10 3.12 -45.13
N ARG A 348 3.92 4.12 -45.45
CA ARG A 348 3.53 5.53 -45.47
C ARG A 348 4.24 6.24 -46.61
N ALA A 349 3.75 7.42 -46.95
CA ALA A 349 4.43 8.29 -47.90
C ALA A 349 5.88 8.56 -47.41
N GLY A 350 6.85 8.33 -48.32
CA GLY A 350 8.28 8.47 -48.03
C GLY A 350 9.03 7.18 -47.68
N LEU A 351 8.37 6.02 -47.63
CA LEU A 351 9.04 4.72 -47.55
C LEU A 351 9.19 4.08 -48.93
N ASP A 352 10.33 3.43 -49.18
CA ASP A 352 10.65 2.72 -50.44
C ASP A 352 9.74 1.50 -50.72
N GLY A 353 8.94 1.08 -49.75
CA GLY A 353 8.05 -0.06 -49.83
C GLY A 353 7.46 -0.43 -48.47
N TRP A 354 6.63 -1.48 -48.45
CA TRP A 354 6.08 -2.03 -47.22
C TRP A 354 7.19 -2.60 -46.34
N LYS A 355 7.25 -2.16 -45.08
CA LYS A 355 8.25 -2.62 -44.10
C LYS A 355 7.53 -3.14 -42.86
N ALA A 356 8.11 -4.12 -42.17
CA ALA A 356 7.53 -4.56 -40.90
C ALA A 356 7.61 -3.41 -39.88
N LEU A 357 6.61 -3.32 -38.99
CA LEU A 357 6.51 -2.25 -37.99
C LEU A 357 7.81 -2.05 -37.19
N LYS A 358 8.49 -3.15 -36.82
CA LYS A 358 9.77 -3.14 -36.10
C LYS A 358 10.95 -2.49 -36.87
N ASP A 359 10.87 -2.44 -38.19
CA ASP A 359 11.92 -1.95 -39.07
C ASP A 359 11.70 -0.46 -39.45
N ILE A 360 10.65 0.16 -38.94
CA ILE A 360 10.35 1.59 -39.13
C ILE A 360 10.74 2.32 -37.86
N ASP A 361 11.79 3.16 -37.94
CA ASP A 361 12.42 3.78 -36.78
C ASP A 361 11.44 4.56 -35.88
N GLU A 362 10.55 5.34 -36.48
CA GLU A 362 9.56 6.14 -35.73
C GLU A 362 8.47 5.30 -35.04
N LEU A 363 8.27 4.05 -35.44
CA LEU A 363 7.29 3.13 -34.85
C LEU A 363 7.91 2.20 -33.80
N LYS A 364 9.25 2.20 -33.65
CA LYS A 364 9.94 1.41 -32.61
C LYS A 364 9.52 1.80 -31.20
N VAL A 365 8.99 3.01 -31.01
CA VAL A 365 8.37 3.45 -29.76
C VAL A 365 7.21 2.54 -29.31
N PHE A 366 6.52 1.87 -30.24
CA PHE A 366 5.49 0.87 -29.90
C PHE A 366 6.07 -0.40 -29.28
N LEU A 367 7.36 -0.67 -29.48
CA LEU A 367 8.05 -1.86 -28.98
C LEU A 367 8.67 -1.66 -27.58
N GLY A 368 8.51 -0.48 -26.97
CA GLY A 368 8.94 -0.22 -25.59
C GLY A 368 10.45 -0.02 -25.40
N GLY A 369 11.21 0.22 -26.47
CA GLY A 369 12.67 0.42 -26.41
C GLY A 369 13.08 1.86 -26.68
N THR A 370 13.24 2.69 -25.65
CA THR A 370 13.98 3.95 -25.73
C THR A 370 15.25 3.84 -24.90
N THR A 371 16.27 3.17 -25.43
CA THR A 371 17.65 3.42 -24.98
C THR A 371 18.20 4.62 -25.76
N PRO A 372 18.60 5.73 -25.10
CA PRO A 372 19.17 6.87 -25.79
C PRO A 372 20.48 6.48 -26.51
N PRO A 373 20.79 7.08 -27.67
CA PRO A 373 22.03 6.79 -28.38
C PRO A 373 23.24 7.23 -27.54
N PRO A 374 24.35 6.47 -27.56
CA PRO A 374 25.57 6.86 -26.86
C PRO A 374 26.11 8.18 -27.44
N LEU A 375 26.58 9.04 -26.55
CA LEU A 375 27.14 10.35 -26.91
C LEU A 375 28.32 10.19 -27.88
N PRO A 376 28.44 11.02 -28.92
CA PRO A 376 29.61 11.02 -29.80
C PRO A 376 30.84 11.46 -29.01
N ASN A 377 31.87 10.59 -28.99
CA ASN A 377 33.24 10.79 -28.52
C ASN A 377 33.57 12.10 -27.79
N SER A 378 33.96 11.96 -26.51
CA SER A 378 34.87 12.88 -25.81
C SER A 378 35.94 12.07 -25.11
#